data_AF-A0A9W9RZQ5-F1
#
_entry.id   AF-A0A9W9RZQ5-F1
#
_cell.length_a   1.000
_cell.length_b   1.000
_cell.length_c   1.000
_cell.angle_alpha   90.00
_cell.angle_beta   90.00
_cell.angle_gamma   90.00
#
_symmetry.space_group_name_H-M   'P 1'
#
loop_
_entity.id
_entity.type
_entity.pdbx_description
1 polymer ?
#
loop_
_entity_poly.entity_id
_entity_poly.type
_entity_poly.pdbx_seq_one_letter_code
_entity_poly.pdbx_strand_id
1 'polypeptide(L)'
;MLHSRLRSAPRRKPSKTTTKPAALAPDFHDTDWSSDIEESPGELFGNFLLHLFPDDAPSFHGDPGQYLLYSSPRYGELEIMIPSYPGQTGKKSEEVTIGLEEKEGAKENDSAAQKETHEIWSEYGETVMELGAALNGATEFNLRQNLLKRQPFQRTAVSIQAHEWGNVTDSFSQSYRGSFTRIIAADCYWMRSQHENLVRTIQWFLAPAGRVWCVAGFHTGRAIVAGFFETALKNGFEIEQIFERDLISRDEEGGEIRREWVPLREGENPENRQRWCVIAVLKKRQ
;
A
#
# COMPACT_ATOMS: atom_id res chain seq x y z
N MET A 1 7.11 -8.53 5.47
CA MET A 1 5.75 -9.13 5.35
C MET A 1 4.92 -8.58 4.19
N LEU A 2 5.09 -7.32 3.74
CA LEU A 2 4.40 -6.89 2.50
C LEU A 2 4.89 -7.72 1.30
N HIS A 3 6.21 -7.90 1.19
CA HIS A 3 6.86 -8.68 0.13
C HIS A 3 6.56 -10.19 0.18
N SER A 4 6.37 -10.79 1.37
CA SER A 4 5.98 -12.21 1.49
C SER A 4 4.51 -12.46 1.18
N ARG A 5 3.69 -11.40 1.09
CA ARG A 5 2.26 -11.47 0.80
C ARG A 5 1.92 -11.04 -0.61
N LEU A 6 2.88 -10.50 -1.36
CA LEU A 6 2.74 -10.08 -2.74
C LEU A 6 3.39 -11.10 -3.65
N ARG A 7 2.61 -11.69 -4.55
CA ARG A 7 3.12 -12.60 -5.59
C ARG A 7 2.56 -12.22 -6.96
N SER A 8 3.28 -12.56 -8.02
CA SER A 8 2.77 -12.40 -9.39
C SER A 8 1.44 -13.16 -9.53
N ALA A 9 0.41 -12.51 -10.05
CA ALA A 9 -0.83 -13.21 -10.35
C ALA A 9 -0.60 -14.21 -11.50
N PRO A 10 -1.23 -15.40 -11.47
CA PRO A 10 -1.11 -16.37 -12.55
C PRO A 10 -1.47 -15.74 -13.89
N ARG A 11 -0.59 -15.88 -14.88
CA ARG A 11 -0.79 -15.35 -16.23
C ARG A 11 -2.06 -15.98 -16.82
N ARG A 12 -3.13 -15.18 -16.99
CA ARG A 12 -4.37 -15.65 -17.61
C ARG A 12 -4.05 -16.14 -19.03
N LYS A 13 -4.06 -17.46 -19.23
CA LYS A 13 -3.90 -18.04 -20.57
C LYS A 13 -5.04 -17.49 -21.44
N PRO A 14 -4.77 -16.92 -22.63
CA PRO A 14 -5.84 -16.54 -23.54
C PRO A 14 -6.68 -17.79 -23.84
N SER A 15 -8.00 -17.65 -23.77
CA SER A 15 -8.94 -18.72 -24.09
C SER A 15 -8.65 -19.25 -25.49
N LYS A 16 -8.15 -20.47 -25.59
CA LYS A 16 -7.97 -21.15 -26.88
C LYS A 16 -9.35 -21.45 -27.44
N THR A 17 -9.71 -20.77 -28.52
CA THR A 17 -10.83 -21.15 -29.38
C THR A 17 -10.56 -22.54 -29.95
N THR A 18 -11.52 -23.43 -29.76
CA THR A 18 -11.47 -24.86 -30.08
C THR A 18 -11.49 -25.10 -31.59
N THR A 19 -10.51 -25.83 -32.12
CA THR A 19 -10.66 -26.58 -33.38
C THR A 19 -10.18 -28.02 -33.15
N LYS A 20 -11.04 -28.99 -33.46
CA LYS A 20 -10.85 -30.45 -33.31
C LYS A 20 -10.15 -31.05 -34.57
N PRO A 21 -9.69 -32.33 -34.57
CA PRO A 21 -8.27 -32.66 -34.76
C PRO A 21 -7.98 -33.58 -35.97
N ALA A 22 -6.70 -33.90 -36.20
CA ALA A 22 -6.25 -35.07 -36.96
C ALA A 22 -5.30 -35.94 -36.11
N ALA A 23 -5.51 -37.27 -36.16
CA ALA A 23 -4.92 -38.37 -35.39
C ALA A 23 -3.48 -38.76 -35.82
N LEU A 24 -2.65 -39.66 -35.25
CA LEU A 24 -2.35 -40.34 -33.94
C LEU A 24 -1.01 -41.11 -34.18
N ALA A 25 0.00 -41.15 -33.27
CA ALA A 25 0.41 -42.25 -32.35
C ALA A 25 1.97 -42.43 -32.37
N PRO A 26 2.68 -43.17 -31.46
CA PRO A 26 2.29 -43.81 -30.20
C PRO A 26 3.19 -43.47 -28.97
N ASP A 27 2.83 -44.13 -27.87
CA ASP A 27 3.23 -44.15 -26.46
C ASP A 27 4.73 -44.34 -26.11
N PHE A 28 5.15 -43.83 -24.94
CA PHE A 28 6.04 -44.50 -23.98
C PHE A 28 5.91 -43.82 -22.60
N HIS A 29 5.32 -44.56 -21.66
CA HIS A 29 5.40 -44.30 -20.22
C HIS A 29 6.83 -44.56 -19.72
N ASP A 30 7.28 -43.75 -18.75
CA ASP A 30 7.88 -44.25 -17.51
C ASP A 30 7.86 -43.14 -16.45
N THR A 31 7.20 -43.45 -15.34
CA THR A 31 7.23 -42.74 -14.07
C THR A 31 8.58 -42.93 -13.39
N ASP A 32 9.22 -41.86 -12.94
CA ASP A 32 9.98 -41.95 -11.69
C ASP A 32 9.96 -40.63 -10.90
N TRP A 33 9.75 -40.78 -9.59
CA TRP A 33 9.71 -39.71 -8.61
C TRP A 33 11.11 -39.57 -8.01
N SER A 34 11.69 -38.36 -8.06
CA SER A 34 12.81 -37.98 -7.20
C SER A 34 12.84 -36.46 -7.04
N SER A 35 12.34 -35.98 -5.90
CA SER A 35 12.37 -34.58 -5.50
C SER A 35 13.64 -34.30 -4.70
N ASP A 36 14.70 -33.87 -5.38
CA ASP A 36 15.83 -33.18 -4.77
C ASP A 36 15.97 -31.84 -5.51
N ILE A 37 15.49 -30.76 -4.90
CA ILE A 37 15.77 -29.39 -5.38
C ILE A 37 17.12 -29.02 -4.79
N GLU A 38 18.20 -29.30 -5.53
CA GLU A 38 19.48 -28.65 -5.33
C GLU A 38 19.30 -27.17 -5.70
N GLU A 39 19.18 -26.29 -4.70
CA GLU A 39 19.36 -24.85 -4.94
C GLU A 39 20.77 -24.63 -5.48
N SER A 40 20.85 -24.14 -6.72
CA SER A 40 22.12 -23.93 -7.41
C SER A 40 22.93 -22.87 -6.66
N PRO A 41 24.25 -23.06 -6.46
CA PRO A 41 25.12 -22.02 -5.87
C PRO A 41 24.98 -20.66 -6.56
N GLY A 42 24.60 -20.63 -7.85
CA GLY A 42 24.33 -19.41 -8.60
C GLY A 42 23.16 -18.58 -8.05
N GLU A 43 22.13 -19.20 -7.48
CA GLU A 43 20.97 -18.50 -6.88
C GLU A 43 21.35 -17.84 -5.55
N LEU A 44 22.22 -18.50 -4.76
CA LEU A 44 22.77 -17.96 -3.53
C LEU A 44 23.62 -16.70 -3.79
N PHE A 45 24.44 -16.72 -4.86
CA PHE A 45 25.22 -15.55 -5.26
C PHE A 45 24.35 -14.44 -5.90
N GLY A 46 23.31 -14.80 -6.65
CA GLY A 46 22.35 -13.83 -7.22
C GLY A 46 21.63 -13.01 -6.15
N ASN A 47 21.19 -13.66 -5.07
CA ASN A 47 20.53 -13.00 -3.94
C ASN A 47 21.44 -12.01 -3.19
N PHE A 48 22.75 -12.24 -3.23
CA PHE A 48 23.73 -11.38 -2.57
C PHE A 48 24.06 -10.11 -3.37
N LEU A 49 23.86 -10.12 -4.69
CA LEU A 49 24.14 -8.96 -5.55
C LEU A 49 23.25 -7.74 -5.21
N LEU A 50 22.03 -7.98 -4.72
CA LEU A 50 21.12 -6.94 -4.24
C LEU A 50 21.67 -6.14 -3.05
N HIS A 51 22.60 -6.74 -2.29
CA HIS A 51 23.28 -6.10 -1.16
C HIS A 51 24.56 -5.38 -1.60
N LEU A 52 25.18 -5.79 -2.71
CA LEU A 52 26.38 -5.14 -3.26
C LEU A 52 26.05 -3.96 -4.18
N PHE A 53 24.95 -4.02 -4.93
CA PHE A 53 24.56 -3.01 -5.91
C PHE A 53 23.11 -2.57 -5.68
N PRO A 54 22.84 -1.76 -4.64
CA PRO A 54 21.49 -1.32 -4.30
C PRO A 54 20.82 -0.49 -5.41
N ASP A 55 21.62 0.17 -6.26
CA ASP A 55 21.13 0.92 -7.42
C ASP A 55 20.63 0.02 -8.57
N ASP A 56 21.00 -1.26 -8.58
CA ASP A 56 20.57 -2.28 -9.56
C ASP A 56 19.50 -3.23 -8.99
N ALA A 57 18.96 -2.93 -7.79
CA ALA A 57 17.89 -3.73 -7.21
C ALA A 57 16.64 -3.68 -8.11
N PRO A 58 16.05 -4.83 -8.51
CA PRO A 58 14.87 -4.85 -9.36
C PRO A 58 13.70 -4.16 -8.66
N SER A 59 12.84 -3.51 -9.44
CA SER A 59 11.61 -2.89 -8.94
C SER A 59 10.75 -3.94 -8.23
N PHE A 60 10.70 -3.87 -6.91
CA PHE A 60 9.96 -4.83 -6.06
C PHE A 60 8.43 -4.75 -6.20
N HIS A 61 7.92 -3.90 -7.09
CA HIS A 61 6.49 -3.60 -7.21
C HIS A 61 5.84 -4.11 -8.50
N GLY A 62 6.58 -4.87 -9.31
CA GLY A 62 6.09 -5.40 -10.58
C GLY A 62 6.11 -4.37 -11.72
N ASP A 63 5.82 -4.86 -12.93
CA ASP A 63 5.83 -4.08 -14.15
C ASP A 63 4.53 -3.26 -14.31
N PRO A 64 4.59 -2.08 -14.96
CA PRO A 64 3.38 -1.34 -15.33
C PRO A 64 2.35 -2.21 -16.06
N GLY A 65 1.12 -2.28 -15.52
CA GLY A 65 0.05 -3.14 -16.04
C GLY A 65 0.09 -4.61 -15.57
N GLN A 66 1.06 -4.99 -14.74
CA GLN A 66 1.08 -6.28 -14.05
C GLN A 66 -0.04 -6.35 -13.01
N TYR A 67 -0.49 -7.57 -12.72
CA TYR A 67 -1.36 -7.87 -11.60
C TYR A 67 -0.56 -8.61 -10.53
N LEU A 68 -0.58 -8.07 -9.32
CA LEU A 68 -0.07 -8.71 -8.12
C LEU A 68 -1.22 -9.31 -7.34
N LEU A 69 -0.94 -10.34 -6.57
CA LEU A 69 -1.86 -10.92 -5.62
C LEU A 69 -1.36 -10.64 -4.21
N TYR A 70 -2.18 -9.99 -3.41
CA TYR A 70 -1.92 -9.69 -2.01
C TYR A 70 -2.75 -10.60 -1.11
N SER A 71 -2.07 -11.44 -0.31
CA SER A 71 -2.72 -12.32 0.65
C SER A 71 -3.03 -11.58 1.96
N SER A 72 -4.31 -11.24 2.15
CA SER A 72 -4.82 -10.62 3.37
C SER A 72 -5.32 -11.69 4.35
N PRO A 73 -4.86 -11.70 5.62
CA PRO A 73 -5.40 -12.59 6.65
C PRO A 73 -6.91 -12.39 6.89
N ARG A 74 -7.40 -11.16 6.71
CA ARG A 74 -8.80 -10.79 6.95
C ARG A 74 -9.68 -10.95 5.71
N TYR A 75 -9.11 -10.72 4.53
CA TYR A 75 -9.88 -10.57 3.31
C TYR A 75 -9.55 -11.59 2.21
N GLY A 76 -8.65 -12.54 2.49
CA GLY A 76 -8.15 -13.48 1.50
C GLY A 76 -7.32 -12.79 0.43
N GLU A 77 -7.33 -13.37 -0.76
CA GLU A 77 -6.51 -12.92 -1.89
C GLU A 77 -7.10 -11.68 -2.57
N LEU A 78 -6.29 -10.62 -2.67
CA LEU A 78 -6.64 -9.37 -3.34
C LEU A 78 -5.82 -9.21 -4.62
N GLU A 79 -6.50 -9.00 -5.74
CA GLU A 79 -5.85 -8.68 -7.01
C GLU A 79 -5.54 -7.18 -7.08
N ILE A 80 -4.27 -6.82 -7.20
CA ILE A 80 -3.80 -5.44 -7.28
C ILE A 80 -3.18 -5.22 -8.66
N MET A 81 -3.80 -4.37 -9.48
CA MET A 81 -3.22 -3.91 -10.73
C MET A 81 -2.20 -2.80 -10.47
N ILE A 82 -1.02 -2.94 -11.06
CA ILE A 82 0.00 -1.90 -11.08
C ILE A 82 -0.36 -0.86 -12.15
N PRO A 83 -0.47 0.43 -11.79
CA PRO A 83 -0.82 1.48 -12.74
C PRO A 83 0.23 1.58 -13.86
N SER A 84 -0.25 1.87 -15.07
CA SER A 84 0.59 2.19 -16.23
C SER A 84 0.49 3.68 -16.51
N TYR A 85 1.62 4.38 -16.44
CA TYR A 85 1.68 5.82 -16.69
C TYR A 85 2.26 6.14 -18.06
N PRO A 86 1.76 7.18 -18.77
CA PRO A 86 2.32 7.60 -20.05
C PRO A 86 3.81 7.92 -19.92
N GLY A 87 4.65 7.31 -20.76
CA GLY A 87 6.11 7.51 -20.76
C GLY A 87 6.94 6.41 -20.10
N GLN A 88 6.32 5.43 -19.41
CA GLN A 88 7.02 4.21 -18.99
C GLN A 88 7.18 3.25 -20.17
N THR A 89 8.26 3.39 -20.95
CA THR A 89 8.68 2.35 -21.90
C THR A 89 9.39 1.25 -21.12
N GLY A 90 8.74 0.06 -21.02
CA GLY A 90 9.15 -1.01 -20.12
C GLY A 90 10.58 -1.51 -20.31
N LYS A 91 11.39 -1.40 -19.26
CA LYS A 91 12.44 -2.39 -18.99
C LYS A 91 11.75 -3.53 -18.25
N LYS A 92 11.53 -4.65 -18.92
CA LYS A 92 11.12 -5.90 -18.25
C LYS A 92 12.24 -6.28 -17.28
N SER A 93 11.96 -6.34 -15.99
CA SER A 93 12.86 -7.00 -15.06
C SER A 93 12.85 -8.50 -15.34
N GLU A 94 14.03 -9.12 -15.43
CA GLU A 94 14.14 -10.58 -15.42
C GLU A 94 13.68 -11.07 -14.04
N GLU A 95 12.62 -11.88 -14.01
CA GLU A 95 12.03 -12.44 -12.78
C GLU A 95 13.04 -13.37 -12.08
N VAL A 96 13.36 -13.09 -10.82
CA VAL A 96 13.91 -14.10 -9.89
C VAL A 96 12.85 -14.35 -8.82
N THR A 97 12.28 -15.56 -8.86
CA THR A 97 11.32 -16.02 -7.86
C THR A 97 12.12 -16.57 -6.68
N ILE A 98 12.18 -15.83 -5.57
CA ILE A 98 12.76 -16.38 -4.34
C ILE A 98 11.67 -17.25 -3.70
N GLY A 99 11.80 -18.57 -3.83
CA GLY A 99 11.08 -19.51 -3.00
C GLY A 99 11.57 -19.37 -1.56
N LEU A 100 10.72 -18.89 -0.66
CA LEU A 100 10.99 -18.99 0.78
C LEU A 100 10.05 -20.04 1.34
N GLU A 101 10.65 -21.09 1.88
CA GLU A 101 9.97 -22.21 2.54
C GLU A 101 8.96 -21.73 3.59
N GLU A 102 7.77 -22.32 3.54
CA GLU A 102 6.74 -22.17 4.56
C GLU A 102 7.23 -22.76 5.88
N LYS A 103 7.51 -21.92 6.88
CA LYS A 103 7.51 -22.38 8.27
C LYS A 103 6.07 -22.42 8.76
N GLU A 104 5.48 -23.62 8.69
CA GLU A 104 4.23 -23.92 9.41
C GLU A 104 4.43 -23.75 10.92
N GLY A 105 3.47 -23.08 11.56
CA GLY A 105 3.27 -23.19 13.00
C GLY A 105 3.70 -21.99 13.87
N ALA A 106 3.39 -20.76 13.47
CA ALA A 106 3.25 -19.69 14.46
C ALA A 106 1.78 -19.63 14.92
N LYS A 107 1.49 -20.14 16.11
CA LYS A 107 0.21 -19.88 16.78
C LYS A 107 0.09 -18.37 16.95
N GLU A 108 -0.94 -17.80 16.32
CA GLU A 108 -1.25 -16.38 16.30
C GLU A 108 -1.72 -15.96 17.71
N ASN A 109 -0.75 -15.61 18.56
CA ASN A 109 -1.03 -14.91 19.81
C ASN A 109 -1.06 -13.41 19.50
N ASP A 110 -2.27 -12.90 19.47
CA ASP A 110 -2.64 -11.51 19.21
C ASP A 110 -1.94 -10.57 20.20
N SER A 111 -0.79 -10.00 19.79
CA SER A 111 0.04 -9.14 20.66
C SER A 111 -0.65 -7.80 20.90
N ALA A 112 -0.32 -7.12 22.01
CA ALA A 112 -0.91 -5.82 22.33
C ALA A 112 -0.70 -4.77 21.22
N ALA A 113 0.43 -4.83 20.51
CA ALA A 113 0.72 -3.97 19.36
C ALA A 113 -0.18 -4.30 18.14
N GLN A 114 -0.48 -5.58 17.88
CA GLN A 114 -1.42 -5.98 16.84
C GLN A 114 -2.86 -5.57 17.18
N LYS A 115 -3.27 -5.72 18.44
CA LYS A 115 -4.57 -5.24 18.94
C LYS A 115 -4.70 -3.73 18.84
N GLU A 116 -3.67 -2.99 19.26
CA GLU A 116 -3.62 -1.53 19.14
C GLU A 116 -3.75 -1.11 17.66
N THR A 117 -3.03 -1.75 16.74
CA THR A 117 -3.21 -1.50 15.30
C THR A 117 -4.62 -1.86 14.81
N HIS A 118 -5.19 -2.99 15.25
CA HIS A 118 -6.52 -3.40 14.79
C HIS A 118 -7.65 -2.50 15.30
N GLU A 119 -7.51 -1.93 16.51
CA GLU A 119 -8.44 -0.92 17.05
C GLU A 119 -8.29 0.42 16.33
N ILE A 120 -7.05 0.85 16.10
CA ILE A 120 -6.65 2.03 15.31
C ILE A 120 -7.31 2.02 13.91
N TRP A 121 -7.28 0.87 13.24
CA TRP A 121 -7.78 0.71 11.87
C TRP A 121 -9.22 0.19 11.76
N SER A 122 -9.98 0.09 12.86
CA SER A 122 -11.39 -0.33 12.78
C SER A 122 -12.27 0.74 12.15
N GLU A 123 -12.97 0.42 11.06
CA GLU A 123 -13.89 1.35 10.37
C GLU A 123 -15.38 1.06 10.63
N TYR A 124 -15.72 0.22 11.60
CA TYR A 124 -17.12 -0.16 11.83
C TYR A 124 -17.95 1.04 12.31
N GLY A 125 -18.89 1.49 11.47
CA GLY A 125 -19.74 2.66 11.74
C GLY A 125 -19.15 4.00 11.28
N GLU A 126 -17.98 4.00 10.63
CA GLU A 126 -17.31 5.20 10.15
C GLU A 126 -17.77 5.60 8.74
N THR A 127 -17.72 6.90 8.48
CA THR A 127 -17.80 7.50 7.15
C THR A 127 -16.40 7.93 6.73
N VAL A 128 -15.80 7.18 5.81
CA VAL A 128 -14.39 7.31 5.43
C VAL A 128 -14.23 8.01 4.09
N MET A 129 -13.32 8.98 4.02
CA MET A 129 -12.86 9.60 2.78
C MET A 129 -11.36 9.37 2.62
N GLU A 130 -10.94 8.86 1.46
CA GLU A 130 -9.52 8.83 1.07
C GLU A 130 -9.22 10.03 0.16
N LEU A 131 -8.15 10.76 0.46
CA LEU A 131 -7.65 11.87 -0.35
C LEU A 131 -6.40 11.45 -1.13
N GLY A 132 -6.31 11.93 -2.37
CA GLY A 132 -5.16 11.67 -3.26
C GLY A 132 -5.09 10.25 -3.80
N ALA A 133 -6.18 9.47 -3.67
CA ALA A 133 -6.35 8.26 -4.44
C ALA A 133 -6.29 8.60 -5.93
N ALA A 134 -5.45 7.90 -6.69
CA ALA A 134 -5.40 8.07 -8.14
C ALA A 134 -6.81 7.82 -8.72
N LEU A 135 -7.35 8.77 -9.48
CA LEU A 135 -8.76 8.77 -9.87
C LEU A 135 -9.14 7.60 -10.80
N ASN A 136 -8.21 7.21 -11.69
CA ASN A 136 -8.47 6.31 -12.80
C ASN A 136 -7.45 5.16 -12.85
N GLY A 137 -7.79 4.10 -13.61
CA GLY A 137 -6.89 2.99 -13.89
C GLY A 137 -6.84 1.99 -12.73
N ALA A 138 -5.72 1.93 -12.02
CA ALA A 138 -5.47 0.95 -10.97
C ALA A 138 -6.51 1.00 -9.85
N THR A 139 -6.83 2.19 -9.34
CA THR A 139 -7.78 2.35 -8.22
C THR A 139 -9.18 1.85 -8.58
N GLU A 140 -9.74 2.30 -9.71
CA GLU A 140 -11.08 1.89 -10.14
C GLU A 140 -11.16 0.38 -10.40
N PHE A 141 -10.13 -0.18 -11.06
CA PHE A 141 -10.04 -1.61 -11.27
C PHE A 141 -9.96 -2.38 -9.96
N ASN A 142 -9.06 -2.00 -9.05
CA ASN A 142 -8.83 -2.67 -7.78
C ASN A 142 -10.10 -2.63 -6.92
N LEU A 143 -10.82 -1.51 -6.92
CA LEU A 143 -12.09 -1.38 -6.23
C LEU A 143 -13.13 -2.35 -6.79
N ARG A 144 -13.36 -2.32 -8.11
CA ARG A 144 -14.38 -3.16 -8.76
C ARG A 144 -14.04 -4.64 -8.62
N GLN A 145 -12.80 -5.05 -8.88
CA GLN A 145 -12.42 -6.45 -8.81
C GLN A 145 -12.49 -7.02 -7.40
N ASN A 146 -12.01 -6.28 -6.40
CA ASN A 146 -11.91 -6.82 -5.05
C ASN A 146 -13.19 -6.67 -4.23
N LEU A 147 -14.03 -5.66 -4.50
CA LEU A 147 -15.32 -5.51 -3.80
C LEU A 147 -16.42 -6.38 -4.41
N LEU A 148 -16.50 -6.51 -5.74
CA LEU A 148 -17.57 -7.28 -6.38
C LEU A 148 -17.44 -8.80 -6.19
N LYS A 149 -16.21 -9.30 -5.97
CA LYS A 149 -15.94 -10.73 -5.77
C LYS A 149 -16.22 -11.21 -4.34
N ARG A 150 -16.54 -10.33 -3.39
CA ARG A 150 -16.68 -10.69 -1.97
C ARG A 150 -18.11 -11.05 -1.59
N GLN A 151 -18.26 -12.24 -1.00
CA GLN A 151 -19.48 -12.75 -0.38
C GLN A 151 -19.21 -13.06 1.11
N PRO A 152 -20.17 -12.84 2.02
CA PRO A 152 -21.46 -12.17 1.80
C PRO A 152 -21.23 -10.68 1.48
N PHE A 153 -22.15 -10.08 0.70
CA PHE A 153 -22.15 -8.66 0.40
C PHE A 153 -22.20 -7.82 1.70
N GLN A 154 -21.06 -7.46 2.26
CA GLN A 154 -20.98 -6.31 3.14
C GLN A 154 -21.32 -5.09 2.30
N ARG A 155 -22.46 -4.46 2.62
CA ARG A 155 -23.02 -3.26 1.96
C ARG A 155 -22.19 -2.00 2.25
N THR A 156 -20.87 -2.05 2.07
CA THR A 156 -20.06 -0.84 2.11
C THR A 156 -20.28 -0.10 0.80
N ALA A 157 -21.00 1.02 0.87
CA ALA A 157 -21.18 1.89 -0.28
C ALA A 157 -19.87 2.64 -0.54
N VAL A 158 -19.19 2.30 -1.64
CA VAL A 158 -17.97 3.00 -2.07
C VAL A 158 -18.24 3.72 -3.37
N SER A 159 -17.75 4.95 -3.47
CA SER A 159 -17.80 5.76 -4.68
C SER A 159 -16.47 6.47 -4.90
N ILE A 160 -16.15 6.71 -6.16
CA ILE A 160 -14.95 7.46 -6.56
C ILE A 160 -15.43 8.78 -7.15
N GLN A 161 -14.84 9.88 -6.69
CA GLN A 161 -15.16 11.23 -7.14
C GLN A 161 -13.89 12.01 -7.41
N ALA A 162 -13.86 12.74 -8.52
CA ALA A 162 -12.78 13.69 -8.79
C ALA A 162 -12.93 14.89 -7.85
N HIS A 163 -11.84 15.27 -7.20
CA HIS A 163 -11.83 16.43 -6.31
C HIS A 163 -10.48 17.14 -6.36
N GLU A 164 -10.52 18.44 -6.64
CA GLU A 164 -9.35 19.31 -6.61
C GLU A 164 -9.15 19.86 -5.19
N TRP A 165 -7.94 19.73 -4.64
CA TRP A 165 -7.65 20.23 -3.30
C TRP A 165 -7.90 21.74 -3.20
N GLY A 166 -8.55 22.16 -2.12
CA GLY A 166 -8.91 23.54 -1.85
C GLY A 166 -10.19 24.02 -2.55
N ASN A 167 -10.72 23.30 -3.54
CA ASN A 167 -12.03 23.62 -4.12
C ASN A 167 -13.14 23.08 -3.23
N VAL A 168 -13.87 23.96 -2.57
CA VAL A 168 -14.98 23.59 -1.67
C VAL A 168 -16.32 24.13 -2.14
N THR A 169 -16.38 24.68 -3.35
CA THR A 169 -17.54 25.41 -3.87
C THR A 169 -18.46 24.57 -4.76
N ASP A 170 -17.95 23.45 -5.26
CA ASP A 170 -18.70 22.53 -6.11
C ASP A 170 -19.81 21.79 -5.33
N SER A 171 -20.76 21.21 -6.07
CA SER A 171 -21.93 20.53 -5.49
C SER A 171 -21.57 19.33 -4.62
N PHE A 172 -20.53 18.59 -4.96
CA PHE A 172 -20.05 17.47 -4.15
C PHE A 172 -19.53 17.98 -2.81
N SER A 173 -18.65 18.98 -2.84
CA SER A 173 -18.09 19.60 -1.64
C SER A 173 -19.17 20.16 -0.71
N GLN A 174 -20.20 20.80 -1.26
CA GLN A 174 -21.32 21.30 -0.46
C GLN A 174 -22.16 20.17 0.16
N SER A 175 -22.37 19.07 -0.55
CA SER A 175 -23.20 17.94 -0.09
C SER A 175 -22.56 17.15 1.04
N TYR A 176 -21.22 17.09 1.09
CA TYR A 176 -20.47 16.28 2.05
C TYR A 176 -19.68 17.11 3.07
N ARG A 177 -20.04 18.39 3.24
CA ARG A 177 -19.39 19.25 4.22
C ARG A 177 -19.54 18.66 5.63
N GLY A 178 -18.42 18.38 6.29
CA GLY A 178 -18.39 17.85 7.66
C GLY A 178 -19.05 16.48 7.84
N SER A 179 -19.15 15.66 6.78
CA SER A 179 -19.83 14.36 6.86
C SER A 179 -18.91 13.18 7.16
N PHE A 180 -17.59 13.36 7.04
CA PHE A 180 -16.62 12.26 7.18
C PHE A 180 -16.03 12.22 8.59
N THR A 181 -16.29 11.13 9.30
CA THR A 181 -15.73 10.86 10.62
C THR A 181 -14.25 10.46 10.52
N ARG A 182 -13.83 9.93 9.38
CA ARG A 182 -12.44 9.59 9.09
C ARG A 182 -12.00 10.10 7.72
N ILE A 183 -10.87 10.78 7.69
CA ILE A 183 -10.17 11.11 6.46
C ILE A 183 -8.83 10.38 6.47
N ILE A 184 -8.47 9.70 5.38
CA ILE A 184 -7.16 9.08 5.20
C ILE A 184 -6.45 9.83 4.07
N ALA A 185 -5.21 10.23 4.31
CA ALA A 185 -4.34 10.82 3.31
C ALA A 185 -2.97 10.14 3.38
N ALA A 186 -2.66 9.35 2.37
CA ALA A 186 -1.40 8.61 2.27
C ALA A 186 -0.52 9.23 1.18
N ASP A 187 0.70 9.61 1.52
CA ASP A 187 1.71 10.15 0.61
C ASP A 187 1.25 11.33 -0.28
N CYS A 188 0.34 12.17 0.24
CA CYS A 188 -0.21 13.34 -0.46
C CYS A 188 0.52 14.66 -0.14
N TYR A 189 1.59 14.61 0.64
CA TYR A 189 2.18 15.81 1.29
C TYR A 189 3.37 16.39 0.55
N TRP A 190 3.71 15.85 -0.62
CA TRP A 190 4.94 16.17 -1.33
C TRP A 190 4.94 17.54 -2.02
N MET A 191 3.76 18.12 -2.30
CA MET A 191 3.63 19.46 -2.89
C MET A 191 3.47 20.52 -1.82
N ARG A 192 4.58 21.16 -1.40
CA ARG A 192 4.54 22.23 -0.39
C ARG A 192 3.56 23.36 -0.74
N SER A 193 3.47 23.75 -2.01
CA SER A 193 2.55 24.79 -2.48
C SER A 193 1.06 24.42 -2.38
N GLN A 194 0.75 23.15 -2.12
CA GLN A 194 -0.62 22.66 -2.00
C GLN A 194 -1.02 22.32 -0.56
N HIS A 195 -0.15 22.53 0.43
CA HIS A 195 -0.47 22.20 1.82
C HIS A 195 -1.70 22.95 2.33
N GLU A 196 -1.81 24.26 2.06
CA GLU A 196 -2.98 25.04 2.46
C GLU A 196 -4.27 24.55 1.79
N ASN A 197 -4.19 24.17 0.52
CA ASN A 197 -5.33 23.65 -0.23
C ASN A 197 -5.78 22.29 0.33
N LEU A 198 -4.82 21.39 0.58
CA LEU A 198 -5.10 20.07 1.17
C LEU A 198 -5.70 20.21 2.58
N VAL A 199 -5.11 21.06 3.43
CA VAL A 199 -5.63 21.33 4.77
C VAL A 199 -7.03 21.93 4.72
N ARG A 200 -7.32 22.85 3.78
CA ARG A 200 -8.67 23.38 3.56
C ARG A 200 -9.67 22.28 3.20
N THR A 201 -9.31 21.39 2.26
CA THR A 201 -10.12 20.23 1.90
C THR A 201 -10.41 19.36 3.12
N ILE A 202 -9.37 18.97 3.88
CA ILE A 202 -9.53 18.16 5.10
C ILE A 202 -10.48 18.86 6.07
N GLN A 203 -10.27 20.15 6.35
CA GLN A 203 -11.10 20.92 7.28
C GLN A 203 -12.57 20.97 6.86
N TRP A 204 -12.82 21.07 5.55
CA TRP A 204 -14.17 21.17 4.98
C TRP A 204 -14.96 19.89 5.12
N PHE A 205 -14.35 18.74 4.81
CA PHE A 205 -15.01 17.44 4.79
C PHE A 205 -15.07 16.76 6.16
N LEU A 206 -14.11 17.05 7.05
CA LEU A 206 -14.02 16.38 8.34
C LEU A 206 -15.17 16.77 9.26
N ALA A 207 -15.86 15.78 9.81
CA ALA A 207 -16.88 15.95 10.84
C ALA A 207 -16.30 16.63 12.10
N PRO A 208 -17.12 17.29 12.94
CA PRO A 208 -16.64 17.99 14.13
C PRO A 208 -15.77 17.14 15.07
N ALA A 209 -16.15 15.87 15.27
CA ALA A 209 -15.42 14.92 16.09
C ALA A 209 -14.51 13.97 15.28
N GLY A 210 -14.32 14.23 13.98
CA GLY A 210 -13.60 13.33 13.09
C GLY A 210 -12.09 13.28 13.34
N ARG A 211 -11.44 12.29 12.71
CA ARG A 211 -9.98 12.11 12.71
C ARG A 211 -9.40 12.05 11.31
N VAL A 212 -8.19 12.58 11.17
CA VAL A 212 -7.41 12.53 9.94
C VAL A 212 -6.21 11.64 10.16
N TRP A 213 -6.06 10.64 9.30
CA TRP A 213 -5.01 9.65 9.32
C TRP A 213 -4.01 10.00 8.25
N CYS A 214 -2.85 10.49 8.69
CA CYS A 214 -1.78 10.92 7.82
C CYS A 214 -0.68 9.87 7.83
N VAL A 215 -0.35 9.33 6.65
CA VAL A 215 0.77 8.42 6.47
C VAL A 215 1.67 8.97 5.37
N ALA A 216 2.96 9.12 5.64
CA ALA A 216 3.88 9.64 4.65
C ALA A 216 5.27 9.02 4.75
N GLY A 217 5.82 8.56 3.63
CA GLY A 217 7.26 8.41 3.47
C GLY A 217 7.95 9.76 3.32
N PHE A 218 9.28 9.74 3.30
CA PHE A 218 10.10 10.95 3.26
C PHE A 218 10.87 11.10 1.93
N HIS A 219 10.34 10.54 0.84
CA HIS A 219 11.00 10.51 -0.47
C HIS A 219 11.22 11.92 -1.05
N THR A 220 10.30 12.84 -0.78
CA THR A 220 10.41 14.27 -1.17
C THR A 220 11.10 15.14 -0.12
N GLY A 221 11.53 14.54 0.99
CA GLY A 221 12.25 15.19 2.08
C GLY A 221 11.38 15.47 3.31
N ARG A 222 11.95 15.21 4.49
CA ARG A 222 11.32 15.42 5.79
C ARG A 222 10.77 16.83 5.98
N ALA A 223 11.54 17.85 5.58
CA ALA A 223 11.14 19.24 5.73
C ALA A 223 9.88 19.61 4.93
N ILE A 224 9.55 18.87 3.86
CA ILE A 224 8.29 19.06 3.15
C ILE A 224 7.15 18.47 3.97
N VAL A 225 7.26 17.21 4.39
CA VAL A 225 6.25 16.54 5.21
C VAL A 225 5.99 17.29 6.54
N ALA A 226 7.05 17.75 7.21
CA ALA A 226 6.94 18.58 8.42
C ALA A 226 6.16 19.89 8.16
N GLY A 227 6.40 20.52 7.00
CA GLY A 227 5.67 21.72 6.58
C GLY A 227 4.16 21.50 6.49
N PHE A 228 3.70 20.32 6.08
CA PHE A 228 2.27 20.00 6.08
C PHE A 228 1.68 20.04 7.49
N PHE A 229 2.35 19.41 8.47
CA PHE A 229 1.88 19.42 9.85
C PHE A 229 1.88 20.82 10.45
N GLU A 230 2.90 21.64 10.17
CA GLU A 230 2.91 23.05 10.56
C GLU A 230 1.72 23.82 9.98
N THR A 231 1.44 23.63 8.69
CA THR A 231 0.28 24.25 8.03
C THR A 231 -1.04 23.75 8.64
N ALA A 232 -1.17 22.46 8.94
CA ALA A 232 -2.36 21.92 9.61
C ALA A 232 -2.59 22.55 10.99
N LEU A 233 -1.54 22.63 11.81
CA LEU A 233 -1.60 23.23 13.15
C LEU A 233 -1.98 24.73 13.09
N LYS A 234 -1.41 25.47 12.14
CA LYS A 234 -1.76 26.88 11.90
C LYS A 234 -3.23 27.07 11.51
N ASN A 235 -3.84 26.07 10.88
CA ASN A 235 -5.21 26.11 10.36
C ASN A 235 -6.23 25.38 11.24
N GLY A 236 -5.96 25.27 12.55
CA GLY A 236 -6.95 24.82 13.52
C GLY A 236 -7.05 23.31 13.69
N PHE A 237 -6.00 22.58 13.33
CA PHE A 237 -5.82 21.19 13.76
C PHE A 237 -4.91 21.12 14.99
N GLU A 238 -5.00 20.00 15.69
CA GLU A 238 -4.02 19.54 16.66
C GLU A 238 -3.62 18.10 16.36
N ILE A 239 -2.41 17.73 16.74
CA ILE A 239 -1.89 16.37 16.62
C ILE A 239 -2.35 15.60 17.85
N GLU A 240 -3.18 14.58 17.65
CA GLU A 240 -3.58 13.65 18.70
C GLU A 240 -2.50 12.59 18.94
N GLN A 241 -1.88 12.12 17.85
CA GLN A 241 -0.79 11.15 17.90
C GLN A 241 0.13 11.36 16.71
N ILE A 242 1.45 11.21 16.90
CA ILE A 242 2.42 11.18 15.80
C ILE A 242 3.64 10.36 16.17
N PHE A 243 4.08 9.50 15.27
CA PHE A 243 5.29 8.70 15.42
C PHE A 243 5.84 8.30 14.06
N GLU A 244 7.08 7.83 14.04
CA GLU A 244 7.66 7.21 12.85
C GLU A 244 7.71 5.70 13.00
N ARG A 245 7.41 4.99 11.91
CA ARG A 245 7.39 3.53 11.84
C ARG A 245 8.46 3.05 10.86
N ASP A 246 9.15 1.99 11.25
CA ASP A 246 10.07 1.26 10.40
C ASP A 246 9.32 0.42 9.35
N LEU A 247 9.68 0.59 8.08
CA LEU A 247 9.11 -0.12 6.94
C LEU A 247 9.85 -1.43 6.64
N ILE A 248 11.08 -1.59 7.13
CA ILE A 248 11.99 -2.67 6.76
C ILE A 248 12.03 -3.73 7.86
N SER A 249 12.33 -3.32 9.09
CA SER A 249 12.60 -4.23 10.20
C SER A 249 11.42 -4.38 11.16
N ARG A 250 11.48 -5.44 11.96
CA ARG A 250 10.55 -5.74 13.06
C ARG A 250 11.38 -6.01 14.31
N ASP A 251 10.76 -5.87 15.48
CA ASP A 251 11.41 -6.26 16.73
C ASP A 251 11.58 -7.79 16.82
N GLU A 252 12.22 -8.24 17.90
CA GLU A 252 12.53 -9.65 18.15
C GLU A 252 11.26 -10.53 18.25
N GLU A 253 10.12 -9.94 18.58
CA GLU A 253 8.81 -10.61 18.67
C GLU A 253 7.99 -10.47 17.37
N GLY A 254 8.55 -9.84 16.33
CA GLY A 254 7.87 -9.58 15.06
C GLY A 254 6.92 -8.37 15.07
N GLY A 255 6.95 -7.56 16.13
CA GLY A 255 6.21 -6.32 16.30
C GLY A 255 6.75 -5.14 15.49
N GLU A 256 6.04 -4.01 15.56
CA GLU A 256 6.39 -2.79 14.84
C GLU A 256 7.48 -2.00 15.57
N ILE A 257 8.55 -1.64 14.86
CA ILE A 257 9.54 -0.70 15.41
C ILE A 257 9.02 0.72 15.18
N ARG A 258 8.88 1.47 16.27
CA ARG A 258 8.45 2.87 16.28
C ARG A 258 9.53 3.76 16.89
N ARG A 259 9.60 5.01 16.43
CA ARG A 259 10.43 6.06 17.04
C ARG A 259 9.67 7.38 17.12
N GLU A 260 10.14 8.28 17.99
CA GLU A 260 9.59 9.61 18.14
C GLU A 260 9.70 10.41 16.83
N TRP A 261 8.63 11.12 16.49
CA TRP A 261 8.60 12.06 15.39
C TRP A 261 9.39 13.34 15.71
N VAL A 262 10.24 13.76 14.78
CA VAL A 262 10.89 15.07 14.82
C VAL A 262 10.80 15.78 13.46
N PRO A 263 10.55 17.10 13.43
CA PRO A 263 10.45 17.85 12.18
C PRO A 263 11.80 17.98 11.46
N LEU A 264 12.91 17.87 12.21
CA LEU A 264 14.27 17.82 11.71
C LEU A 264 15.02 16.72 12.46
N ARG A 265 15.74 15.87 11.73
CA ARG A 265 16.57 14.81 12.30
C ARG A 265 18.02 15.01 11.86
N GLU A 266 18.89 15.33 12.82
CA GLU A 266 20.31 15.52 12.56
C GLU A 266 20.95 14.21 12.07
N GLY A 267 21.85 14.32 11.09
CA GLY A 267 22.56 13.17 10.52
C GLY A 267 21.70 12.21 9.69
N GLU A 268 20.43 12.53 9.40
CA GLU A 268 19.58 11.70 8.56
C GLU A 268 19.97 11.82 7.08
N ASN A 269 20.54 10.74 6.52
CA ASN A 269 20.85 10.61 5.10
C ASN A 269 19.64 10.04 4.31
N PRO A 270 19.63 10.13 2.97
CA PRO A 270 18.53 9.63 2.15
C PRO A 270 18.22 8.14 2.35
N GLU A 271 19.23 7.30 2.58
CA GLU A 271 19.09 5.84 2.71
C GLU A 271 18.38 5.48 4.02
N ASN A 272 18.83 6.04 5.15
CA ASN A 272 18.17 5.83 6.43
C ASN A 272 16.77 6.44 6.43
N ARG A 273 16.58 7.57 5.75
CA ARG A 273 15.28 8.25 5.69
C ARG A 273 14.19 7.42 4.99
N GLN A 274 14.53 6.71 3.91
CA GLN A 274 13.57 5.88 3.15
C GLN A 274 13.02 4.69 3.93
N ARG A 275 13.72 4.26 4.99
CA ARG A 275 13.29 3.18 5.89
C ARG A 275 12.08 3.55 6.73
N TRP A 276 11.79 4.84 6.92
CA TRP A 276 10.77 5.30 7.85
C TRP A 276 9.59 5.96 7.13
N CYS A 277 8.39 5.75 7.66
CA CYS A 277 7.26 6.61 7.39
C CYS A 277 6.80 7.29 8.69
N VAL A 278 6.18 8.46 8.57
CA VAL A 278 5.42 9.07 9.67
C VAL A 278 3.98 8.59 9.61
N ILE A 279 3.43 8.30 10.78
CA ILE A 279 2.00 8.05 11.01
C ILE A 279 1.52 9.09 12.02
N ALA A 280 0.51 9.88 11.64
CA ALA A 280 -0.10 10.87 12.52
C ALA A 280 -1.63 10.78 12.49
N VAL A 281 -2.23 11.09 13.63
CA VAL A 281 -3.67 11.28 13.79
C VAL A 281 -3.90 12.74 14.16
N LEU A 282 -4.66 13.45 13.31
CA LEU A 282 -5.04 14.85 13.55
C LEU A 282 -6.52 14.93 13.92
N LYS A 283 -6.87 15.95 14.70
CA LYS A 283 -8.25 16.36 14.98
C LYS A 283 -8.39 17.87 14.90
N LYS A 284 -9.62 18.35 14.76
CA LYS A 284 -9.91 19.79 14.89
C LYS A 284 -9.60 20.22 16.33
N ARG A 285 -8.91 21.35 16.46
CA ARG A 285 -8.68 22.00 17.76
C ARG A 285 -10.03 22.52 18.28
N GLN A 286 -10.32 22.22 19.54
CA GLN A 286 -11.54 22.68 20.22
C GLN A 286 -11.56 24.20 20.41
#